data_AF-A0A916I809-F1
#
_entry.id   AF-A0A916I809-F1
#
_cell.length_a   1.000
_cell.length_b   1.000
_cell.length_c   1.000
_cell.angle_alpha   90.00
_cell.angle_beta   90.00
_cell.angle_gamma   90.00
#
_symmetry.space_group_name_H-M   'P 1'
#
loop_
_entity.id
_entity.type
_entity.pdbx_description
1 polymer ?
#
loop_
_entity_poly.entity_id
_entity_poly.type
_entity_poly.pdbx_seq_one_letter_code
_entity_poly.pdbx_strand_id
1 'polypeptide(L)'
;MKKFLQGAALFFSFLLALPLLLKVAFNVASFAFFYSHLAHRDNTACTQYYEGVDKGVVWEDGEWHHYVDFKVDDTDVFRRLRVTDAPLPTDLWRKYSTSSIKRFAYRWPSNWQDPFPASDWKICAVGSS
;
A
#
# COMPACT_ATOMS: atom_id res chain seq x y z
N MET A 1 -39.75 48.19 -22.98
CA MET A 1 -38.37 47.87 -22.55
C MET A 1 -38.38 47.20 -21.16
N LYS A 2 -38.73 45.91 -21.04
CA LYS A 2 -38.70 45.20 -19.73
C LYS A 2 -38.46 43.67 -19.82
N LYS A 3 -38.10 43.13 -20.99
CA LYS A 3 -37.99 41.66 -21.20
C LYS A 3 -36.56 41.13 -21.44
N PHE A 4 -35.54 41.98 -21.40
CA PHE A 4 -34.17 41.58 -21.77
C PHE A 4 -33.25 41.23 -20.58
N LEU A 5 -33.68 41.40 -19.34
CA LEU A 5 -32.82 41.24 -18.15
C LEU A 5 -32.97 39.90 -17.41
N GLN A 6 -33.97 39.08 -17.74
CA GLN A 6 -34.23 37.81 -17.03
C GLN A 6 -33.47 36.59 -17.61
N GLY A 7 -32.93 36.67 -18.83
CA GLY A 7 -32.21 35.55 -19.46
C GLY A 7 -30.76 35.37 -19.00
N ALA A 8 -30.12 36.42 -18.47
CA ALA A 8 -28.70 36.40 -18.13
C ALA A 8 -28.39 35.75 -16.77
N ALA A 9 -29.37 35.74 -15.85
CA ALA A 9 -29.16 35.22 -14.50
C ALA A 9 -29.13 33.69 -14.41
N LEU A 10 -29.76 32.97 -15.35
CA LEU A 10 -29.78 31.50 -15.35
C LEU A 10 -28.56 30.88 -16.02
N PHE A 11 -27.87 31.61 -16.91
CA PHE A 11 -26.66 31.11 -17.57
C PHE A 11 -25.42 31.17 -16.67
N PHE A 12 -25.34 32.16 -15.78
CA PHE A 12 -24.17 32.33 -14.89
C PHE A 12 -24.11 31.31 -13.75
N SER A 13 -25.26 30.82 -13.29
CA SER A 13 -25.33 29.82 -12.20
C SER A 13 -24.82 28.44 -12.64
N PHE A 14 -24.88 28.12 -13.93
CA PHE A 14 -24.46 26.81 -14.46
C PHE A 14 -22.95 26.71 -14.69
N LEU A 15 -22.27 27.83 -14.92
CA LEU A 15 -20.82 27.88 -15.19
C LEU A 15 -19.95 27.82 -13.92
N LEU A 16 -20.51 28.09 -12.73
CA LEU A 16 -19.79 28.04 -11.46
C LEU A 16 -19.80 26.66 -10.78
N ALA A 17 -20.69 25.75 -11.17
CA ALA A 17 -20.79 24.41 -10.59
C ALA A 17 -19.88 23.36 -11.26
N LEU A 18 -19.46 23.61 -12.51
CA LEU A 18 -18.65 22.67 -13.29
C LEU A 18 -17.25 22.38 -12.70
N PRO A 19 -16.47 23.35 -12.17
CA PRO A 19 -15.15 23.05 -11.63
C PRO A 19 -15.18 22.33 -10.27
N LEU A 20 -16.29 22.41 -9.53
CA LEU A 20 -16.43 21.71 -8.25
C LEU A 20 -16.68 20.20 -8.46
N LEU A 21 -17.47 19.83 -9.46
CA LEU A 21 -17.74 18.43 -9.80
C LEU A 21 -16.52 17.72 -10.40
N LEU A 22 -15.69 18.43 -11.18
CA LEU A 22 -14.43 17.88 -11.70
C LEU A 22 -13.41 17.54 -10.60
N LYS A 23 -13.35 18.31 -9.51
CA LYS A 23 -12.46 18.02 -8.36
C LYS A 23 -12.86 16.76 -7.58
N VAL A 24 -14.15 16.44 -7.51
CA VAL A 24 -14.62 15.24 -6.82
C VAL A 24 -14.36 14.00 -7.68
N ALA A 25 -14.59 14.06 -9.00
CA ALA A 25 -14.36 12.94 -9.90
C ALA A 25 -12.87 12.53 -10.01
N PHE A 26 -11.94 13.48 -9.95
CA PHE A 26 -10.50 13.20 -9.99
C PHE A 26 -9.99 12.47 -8.73
N ASN A 27 -10.60 12.68 -7.56
CA ASN A 27 -10.18 12.00 -6.33
C ASN A 27 -10.67 10.53 -6.27
N VAL A 28 -11.84 10.22 -6.86
CA VAL A 28 -12.38 8.85 -6.82
C VAL A 28 -11.74 7.95 -7.87
N ALA A 29 -11.46 8.47 -9.07
CA ALA A 29 -10.82 7.69 -10.13
C ALA A 29 -9.37 7.31 -9.81
N SER A 30 -8.63 8.19 -9.11
CA SER A 30 -7.28 7.87 -8.64
C SER A 30 -7.28 6.81 -7.52
N PHE A 31 -8.32 6.71 -6.69
CA PHE A 31 -8.39 5.61 -5.71
C PHE A 31 -8.71 4.26 -6.38
N ALA A 32 -9.57 4.22 -7.40
CA ALA A 32 -9.97 2.96 -8.03
C ALA A 32 -8.87 2.33 -8.93
N PHE A 33 -8.02 3.15 -9.56
CA PHE A 33 -6.98 2.64 -10.47
C PHE A 33 -5.78 2.03 -9.70
N PHE A 34 -5.49 2.49 -8.48
CA PHE A 34 -4.39 1.95 -7.66
C PHE A 34 -4.69 0.54 -7.09
N TYR A 35 -5.95 0.15 -6.92
CA TYR A 35 -6.31 -1.19 -6.41
C TYR A 35 -6.39 -2.28 -7.50
N SER A 36 -6.32 -1.91 -8.78
CA SER A 36 -6.54 -2.84 -9.88
C SER A 36 -5.26 -3.62 -10.29
N HIS A 37 -4.09 -3.18 -9.84
CA HIS A 37 -2.83 -3.83 -10.18
C HIS A 37 -2.47 -4.94 -9.18
N LEU A 38 -3.01 -6.12 -9.46
CA LEU A 38 -2.33 -7.40 -9.31
C LEU A 38 -1.82 -7.75 -7.91
N ALA A 39 -2.76 -8.04 -7.01
CA ALA A 39 -2.53 -9.17 -6.11
C ALA A 39 -2.54 -10.43 -6.98
N HIS A 40 -1.37 -10.90 -7.41
CA HIS A 40 -1.20 -12.24 -7.96
C HIS A 40 -1.64 -13.22 -6.86
N ARG A 41 -2.93 -13.58 -6.84
CA ARG A 41 -3.52 -14.56 -5.93
C ARG A 41 -2.98 -15.92 -6.35
N ASP A 42 -1.76 -16.19 -5.93
CA ASP A 42 -1.29 -17.55 -5.73
C ASP A 42 -2.28 -18.19 -4.73
N ASN A 43 -3.16 -19.08 -5.20
CA ASN A 43 -4.21 -19.70 -4.36
C ASN A 43 -3.64 -20.67 -3.31
N THR A 44 -2.32 -20.70 -3.12
CA THR A 44 -1.71 -21.47 -2.05
C THR A 44 -2.20 -20.99 -0.69
N ALA A 45 -2.77 -21.92 0.08
CA ALA A 45 -3.32 -21.65 1.40
C ALA A 45 -2.20 -21.23 2.36
N CYS A 46 -2.49 -20.23 3.19
CA CYS A 46 -1.63 -19.88 4.32
C CYS A 46 -1.74 -20.98 5.37
N THR A 47 -0.61 -21.51 5.78
CA THR A 47 -0.50 -22.53 6.83
C THR A 47 -0.29 -21.90 8.21
N GLN A 48 0.41 -20.76 8.26
CA GLN A 48 0.71 -20.01 9.48
C GLN A 48 0.85 -18.53 9.15
N TYR A 49 0.42 -17.65 10.06
CA TYR A 49 0.56 -16.19 9.96
C TYR A 49 1.55 -15.66 10.99
N TYR A 50 2.26 -14.59 10.61
CA TYR A 50 3.23 -13.89 11.45
C TYR A 50 3.02 -12.38 11.35
N GLU A 51 3.09 -11.70 12.48
CA GLU A 51 2.97 -10.25 12.58
C GLU A 51 4.36 -9.60 12.62
N GLY A 52 4.43 -8.33 12.19
CA GLY A 52 5.67 -7.55 12.29
C GLY A 52 6.06 -7.30 13.74
N VAL A 53 7.32 -7.53 14.08
CA VAL A 53 7.86 -7.41 15.45
C VAL A 53 8.76 -6.20 15.64
N ASP A 54 9.41 -5.73 14.57
CA ASP A 54 10.29 -4.57 14.61
C ASP A 54 10.28 -3.84 13.26
N LYS A 55 10.59 -2.55 13.27
CA LYS A 55 10.69 -1.73 12.06
C LYS A 55 11.84 -0.73 12.15
N GLY A 56 12.40 -0.39 11.00
CA GLY A 56 13.45 0.62 10.96
C GLY A 56 13.85 0.99 9.55
N VAL A 57 15.02 1.61 9.45
CA VAL A 57 15.60 2.07 8.19
C VAL A 57 16.99 1.46 8.04
N VAL A 58 17.34 1.02 6.83
CA VAL A 58 18.65 0.45 6.50
C VAL A 58 19.19 1.07 5.21
N TRP A 59 20.48 1.35 5.16
CA TRP A 59 21.15 1.82 3.95
C TRP A 59 21.62 0.62 3.11
N GLU A 60 21.20 0.53 1.85
CA GLU A 60 21.61 -0.53 0.92
C GLU A 60 21.43 -0.08 -0.53
N ASP A 61 22.31 -0.57 -1.42
CA ASP A 61 22.28 -0.27 -2.86
C ASP A 61 22.27 1.24 -3.17
N GLY A 62 22.90 2.04 -2.30
CA GLY A 62 22.99 3.49 -2.45
C GLY A 62 21.71 4.25 -2.08
N GLU A 63 20.71 3.59 -1.51
CA GLU A 63 19.45 4.20 -1.06
C GLU A 63 19.11 3.78 0.38
N TRP A 64 18.31 4.59 1.06
CA TRP A 64 17.71 4.23 2.36
C TRP A 64 16.40 3.48 2.13
N HIS A 65 16.23 2.34 2.79
CA HIS A 65 15.03 1.51 2.70
C HIS A 65 14.41 1.31 4.07
N HIS A 66 13.09 1.40 4.15
CA HIS A 66 12.36 1.01 5.35
C HIS A 66 12.23 -0.50 5.38
N TYR A 67 12.16 -1.08 6.58
CA TYR A 67 11.98 -2.50 6.74
C TYR A 67 11.05 -2.85 7.89
N VAL A 68 10.44 -4.03 7.77
CA VAL A 68 9.75 -4.72 8.85
C VAL A 68 10.35 -6.11 9.03
N ASP A 69 10.61 -6.46 10.29
CA ASP A 69 11.03 -7.78 10.69
C ASP A 69 9.85 -8.59 11.20
N PHE A 70 9.84 -9.87 10.87
CA PHE A 70 8.86 -10.85 11.32
C PHE A 70 9.59 -11.97 12.04
N LYS A 71 9.13 -12.31 13.24
CA LYS A 71 9.60 -13.49 13.94
C LYS A 71 8.82 -14.71 13.42
N VAL A 72 9.52 -15.61 12.74
CA VAL A 72 8.95 -16.84 12.19
C VAL A 72 9.44 -18.05 12.99
N ASP A 73 8.63 -19.10 12.98
CA ASP A 73 9.02 -20.36 13.60
C ASP A 73 10.13 -21.05 12.80
N ASP A 74 11.03 -21.75 13.49
CA ASP A 74 12.17 -22.46 12.88
C ASP A 74 11.69 -23.48 11.81
N THR A 75 10.48 -24.03 11.96
CA THR A 75 9.84 -24.96 11.02
C THR A 75 9.42 -24.33 9.70
N ASP A 76 9.24 -23.01 9.67
CA ASP A 76 8.69 -22.26 8.54
C ASP A 76 9.74 -21.35 7.87
N VAL A 77 10.97 -21.37 8.36
CA VAL A 77 12.10 -20.59 7.82
C VAL A 77 12.32 -20.88 6.34
N PHE A 78 12.26 -22.14 5.94
CA PHE A 78 12.53 -22.54 4.57
C PHE A 78 11.29 -22.48 3.68
N ARG A 79 10.12 -22.18 4.26
CA ARG A 79 8.90 -22.06 3.47
C ARG A 79 8.89 -20.77 2.68
N ARG A 80 8.12 -20.81 1.59
CA ARG A 80 7.78 -19.60 0.85
C ARG A 80 6.89 -18.75 1.74
N LEU A 81 7.25 -17.48 1.88
CA LEU A 81 6.52 -16.50 2.66
C LEU A 81 5.84 -15.53 1.70
N ARG A 82 4.58 -15.23 1.98
CA ARG A 82 3.78 -14.27 1.24
C ARG A 82 3.35 -13.16 2.18
N VAL A 83 3.49 -11.91 1.74
CA VAL A 83 2.88 -10.77 2.42
C VAL A 83 1.38 -10.82 2.18
N THR A 84 0.60 -10.94 3.25
CA THR A 84 -0.87 -11.07 3.18
C THR A 84 -1.58 -9.80 3.55
N ASP A 85 -0.97 -8.99 4.40
CA ASP A 85 -1.47 -7.67 4.77
C ASP A 85 -0.29 -6.72 4.87
N ALA A 86 -0.32 -5.65 4.09
CA ALA A 86 0.69 -4.62 4.07
C ALA A 86 0.10 -3.32 3.53
N PRO A 87 0.49 -2.18 4.09
CA PRO A 87 0.11 -0.88 3.55
C PRO A 87 0.65 -0.63 2.13
N LEU A 88 1.77 -1.25 1.74
CA LEU A 88 2.44 -1.07 0.44
C LEU A 88 2.97 -2.40 -0.12
N PRO A 89 2.12 -3.30 -0.64
CA PRO A 89 2.52 -4.65 -1.03
C PRO A 89 3.38 -4.72 -2.31
N THR A 90 3.29 -3.74 -3.21
CA THR A 90 3.93 -3.77 -4.54
C THR A 90 5.42 -3.42 -4.51
N ASP A 91 5.87 -2.72 -3.47
CA ASP A 91 7.26 -2.24 -3.35
C ASP A 91 8.06 -3.05 -2.33
N LEU A 92 7.67 -4.30 -2.06
CA LEU A 92 8.31 -5.16 -1.06
C LEU A 92 9.30 -6.15 -1.66
N TRP A 93 10.43 -6.32 -1.00
CA TRP A 93 11.37 -7.41 -1.28
C TRP A 93 11.92 -8.03 0.00
N ARG A 94 12.16 -9.33 -0.04
CA ARG A 94 12.79 -10.06 1.06
C ARG A 94 14.30 -9.85 1.00
N LYS A 95 14.89 -9.33 2.07
CA LYS A 95 16.32 -8.98 2.13
C LYS A 95 17.13 -9.92 3.02
N TYR A 96 16.62 -10.22 4.21
CA TYR A 96 17.38 -10.95 5.22
C TYR A 96 16.55 -12.07 5.85
N SER A 97 17.23 -13.16 6.19
CA SER A 97 16.65 -14.32 6.83
C SER A 97 17.66 -14.94 7.80
N THR A 98 17.37 -14.93 9.08
CA THR A 98 17.98 -15.86 10.04
C THR A 98 17.08 -17.08 10.23
N SER A 99 17.44 -17.95 11.18
CA SER A 99 16.60 -19.04 11.62
C SER A 99 15.26 -18.59 12.22
N SER A 100 15.10 -17.35 12.67
CA SER A 100 13.81 -16.92 13.25
C SER A 100 13.36 -15.52 12.86
N ILE A 101 14.16 -14.76 12.11
CA ILE A 101 13.79 -13.41 11.66
C ILE A 101 13.78 -13.34 10.14
N LYS A 102 12.71 -12.77 9.59
CA LYS A 102 12.56 -12.47 8.18
C LYS A 102 12.38 -10.97 8.02
N ARG A 103 13.25 -10.35 7.21
CA ARG A 103 13.19 -8.92 6.91
C ARG A 103 12.61 -8.69 5.53
N PHE A 104 11.53 -7.92 5.47
CA PHE A 104 11.01 -7.36 4.24
C PHE A 104 11.32 -5.87 4.22
N ALA A 105 12.00 -5.44 3.17
CA ALA A 105 12.27 -4.03 2.90
C ALA A 105 11.28 -3.50 1.88
N TYR A 106 10.93 -2.22 2.02
CA TYR A 106 10.09 -1.49 1.07
C TYR A 106 10.61 -0.09 0.82
N ARG A 107 10.24 0.42 -0.34
CA ARG A 107 10.56 1.77 -0.73
C ARG A 107 9.61 2.75 -0.02
N TRP A 108 10.18 3.58 0.84
CA TRP A 108 9.52 4.74 1.44
C TRP A 108 10.57 5.86 1.60
N PRO A 109 10.22 7.13 1.38
CA PRO A 109 11.19 8.22 1.50
C PRO A 109 11.82 8.22 2.90
N SER A 110 13.15 8.25 2.96
CA SER A 110 13.90 8.13 4.21
C SER A 110 13.76 9.33 5.13
N ASN A 111 13.41 10.49 4.56
CA ASN A 111 13.12 11.72 5.29
C ASN A 111 11.65 11.84 5.70
N TRP A 112 10.80 10.87 5.37
CA TRP A 112 9.41 10.86 5.77
C TRP A 112 9.24 9.93 6.96
N GLN A 113 8.47 10.39 7.96
CA GLN A 113 8.04 9.50 9.02
C GLN A 113 7.19 8.39 8.39
N ASP A 114 7.58 7.15 8.62
CA ASP A 114 6.81 6.01 8.17
C ASP A 114 5.58 5.84 9.08
N PRO A 115 4.36 6.07 8.56
CA PRO A 115 3.14 6.07 9.34
C PRO A 115 2.67 4.67 9.72
N PHE A 116 3.30 3.61 9.19
CA PHE A 116 2.83 2.24 9.34
C PHE A 116 3.59 1.54 10.47
N PRO A 117 3.00 1.31 11.65
CA PRO A 117 3.66 0.54 12.69
C PRO A 117 3.87 -0.91 12.25
N ALA A 118 4.85 -1.61 12.85
CA ALA A 118 5.15 -3.00 12.50
C ALA A 118 3.93 -3.94 12.66
N SER A 119 3.02 -3.64 13.60
CA SER A 119 1.79 -4.40 13.86
C SER A 119 0.81 -4.45 12.68
N ASP A 120 0.88 -3.49 11.76
CA ASP A 120 -0.02 -3.41 10.61
C ASP A 120 0.42 -4.34 9.47
N TRP A 121 1.54 -5.04 9.65
CA TRP A 121 2.12 -5.92 8.65
C TRP A 121 1.91 -7.38 9.02
N LYS A 122 1.51 -8.18 8.04
CA LYS A 122 1.35 -9.64 8.18
C LYS A 122 1.91 -10.38 7.00
N ILE A 123 2.69 -11.42 7.30
CA ILE A 123 3.11 -12.42 6.34
C ILE A 123 2.48 -13.77 6.68
N CYS A 124 2.43 -14.66 5.70
CA CYS A 124 2.03 -16.04 5.91
C CYS A 124 2.99 -17.02 5.25
N ALA A 125 3.19 -18.17 5.90
CA ALA A 125 3.87 -19.31 5.31
C ALA A 125 2.91 -20.07 4.40
N VAL A 126 3.31 -20.30 3.15
CA VAL A 126 2.56 -21.11 2.21
C VAL A 126 3.18 -22.51 2.13
N GLY A 127 2.34 -23.54 2.04
CA GLY A 127 2.79 -24.92 1.94
C GLY A 127 3.61 -25.17 0.66
N SER A 128 4.64 -26.01 0.75
CA SER A 128 5.32 -26.54 -0.43
C SER A 128 4.42 -27.59 -1.06
N SER A 129 3.79 -27.25 -2.19
CA SER A 129 3.15 -28.22 -3.09
C SER A 129 4.19 -29.08 -3.79
#